data_AF-A0A8S2D1G1-F1
#
_entry.id   AF-A0A8S2D1G1-F1
#
_cell.length_a   1.000
_cell.length_b   1.000
_cell.length_c   1.000
_cell.angle_alpha   90.00
_cell.angle_beta   90.00
_cell.angle_gamma   90.00
#
_symmetry.space_group_name_H-M   'P 1'
#
loop_
_entity.id
_entity.type
_entity.pdbx_description
1 polymer ?
#
loop_
_entity_poly.entity_id
_entity_poly.type
_entity_poly.pdbx_seq_one_letter_code
_entity_poly.pdbx_strand_id
1 'polypeptide(L)'
;LDNRSGKVVQDALDKAKLDRMTIVIAHRLSTIKNTDVIIGLEKCQMVVSGTHNELTNKTGLYYELVTAQIEKEKEQNDEKDLEEKELAKQTTDNDT
;
A
#
# COMPACT_ATOMS: atom_id res chain seq x y z
N LEU A 1 3.38 11.49 2.74
CA LEU A 1 3.28 11.38 4.21
C LEU A 1 4.55 10.71 4.68
N ASP A 2 5.30 11.38 5.55
CA ASP A 2 6.51 10.82 6.17
C ASP A 2 6.18 9.46 6.82
N ASN A 3 6.99 8.43 6.57
CA ASN A 3 6.69 7.04 6.89
C ASN A 3 6.44 6.82 8.40
N ARG A 4 7.12 7.59 9.26
CA ARG A 4 6.93 7.53 10.72
C ARG A 4 5.58 8.11 11.14
N SER A 5 5.24 9.29 10.62
CA SER A 5 3.97 9.97 10.94
C SER A 5 2.75 9.20 10.41
N GLY A 6 2.89 8.53 9.25
CA GLY A 6 1.84 7.69 8.68
C GLY A 6 1.47 6.50 9.55
N LYS A 7 2.46 5.84 10.17
CA LYS A 7 2.23 4.70 11.06
C LYS A 7 1.48 5.08 12.34
N VAL A 8 1.85 6.21 12.95
CA VAL A 8 1.18 6.71 14.17
C VAL A 8 -0.30 7.00 13.91
N VAL A 9 -0.62 7.63 12.78
CA VAL A 9 -2.02 7.89 12.40
C VAL A 9 -2.77 6.58 12.17
N GLN A 10 -2.12 5.60 11.53
CA GLN A 10 -2.76 4.32 11.28
C GLN A 10 -3.05 3.55 12.56
N ASP A 11 -2.10 3.52 13.50
CA ASP A 11 -2.27 2.89 14.82
C ASP A 11 -3.39 3.56 15.63
N ALA A 12 -3.52 4.89 15.53
CA ALA A 12 -4.61 5.63 16.17
C ALA A 12 -5.96 5.29 15.53
N LEU A 13 -6.03 5.20 14.20
CA LEU A 13 -7.23 4.78 13.48
C LEU A 13 -7.61 3.34 13.81
N ASP A 14 -6.64 2.43 13.96
CA ASP A 14 -6.90 1.03 14.28
C ASP A 14 -7.42 0.85 15.71
N LYS A 15 -6.87 1.60 16.68
CA LYS A 15 -7.46 1.68 18.03
C LYS A 15 -8.86 2.28 18.02
N ALA A 16 -9.11 3.27 17.15
CA ALA A 16 -10.42 3.89 17.02
C ALA A 16 -11.44 3.01 16.27
N LYS A 17 -11.02 1.95 15.57
CA LYS A 17 -11.92 0.98 14.93
C LYS A 17 -12.44 -0.06 15.92
N LEU A 18 -11.72 -0.28 17.02
CA LEU A 18 -12.10 -1.29 18.00
C LEU A 18 -13.51 -1.02 18.51
N ASP A 19 -14.37 -2.02 18.36
CA ASP A 19 -15.76 -2.02 18.87
C ASP A 19 -16.70 -0.98 18.21
N ARG A 20 -16.39 -0.54 16.99
CA ARG A 20 -17.24 0.37 16.22
C ARG A 20 -17.35 -0.02 14.75
N MET A 21 -18.51 0.20 14.16
CA MET A 21 -18.67 0.15 12.71
C MET A 21 -17.87 1.29 12.09
N THR A 22 -16.83 0.94 11.33
CA THR A 22 -15.96 1.91 10.67
C THR A 22 -16.04 1.75 9.16
N ILE A 23 -16.34 2.86 8.47
CA ILE A 23 -16.32 2.93 7.01
C ILE A 23 -15.10 3.75 6.61
N VAL A 24 -14.24 3.17 5.76
CA VAL A 24 -13.01 3.81 5.29
C VAL A 24 -13.11 4.01 3.79
N ILE A 25 -13.03 5.27 3.34
CA ILE A 25 -12.89 5.63 1.93
C ILE A 25 -11.42 6.01 1.71
N ALA A 26 -10.70 5.25 0.90
CA ALA A 26 -9.30 5.49 0.68
C ALA A 26 -8.90 5.27 -0.78
N HIS A 27 -7.92 6.07 -1.21
CA HIS A 27 -7.24 5.91 -2.49
C HIS A 27 -6.00 5.00 -2.39
N ARG A 28 -5.54 4.72 -1.17
CA ARG A 28 -4.32 3.93 -0.92
C ARG A 28 -4.69 2.53 -0.51
N LEU A 29 -4.14 1.55 -1.23
CA LEU A 29 -4.33 0.15 -0.93
C LEU A 29 -3.85 -0.22 0.48
N SER A 30 -2.76 0.40 0.94
CA SER A 30 -2.21 0.19 2.28
C SER A 30 -3.18 0.58 3.42
N THR A 31 -4.11 1.49 3.18
CA THR A 31 -5.12 1.91 4.16
C THR A 31 -6.28 0.91 4.26
N ILE A 32 -6.56 0.15 3.19
CA ILE A 32 -7.68 -0.80 3.11
C ILE A 32 -7.24 -2.27 3.23
N LYS A 33 -5.94 -2.56 3.29
CA LYS A 33 -5.43 -3.94 3.35
C LYS A 33 -5.92 -4.71 4.60
N ASN A 34 -6.04 -4.01 5.73
CA ASN A 34 -6.42 -4.61 7.02
C ASN A 34 -7.91 -4.43 7.36
N THR A 35 -8.79 -4.35 6.35
CA THR A 35 -10.25 -4.25 6.58
C THR A 35 -10.93 -5.60 6.44
N ASP A 36 -12.00 -5.80 7.21
CA ASP A 36 -12.78 -7.04 7.18
C ASP A 36 -13.45 -7.27 5.82
N VAL A 37 -13.96 -6.20 5.19
CA VAL A 37 -14.60 -6.25 3.87
C VAL A 37 -14.14 -5.06 3.04
N ILE A 38 -13.71 -5.33 1.82
CA ILE A 38 -13.38 -4.34 0.80
C ILE A 38 -14.50 -4.31 -0.22
N ILE A 39 -14.91 -3.10 -0.61
CA ILE A 39 -15.91 -2.87 -1.65
C ILE A 39 -15.29 -1.95 -2.70
N GLY A 40 -15.24 -2.42 -3.96
CA GLY A 40 -14.84 -1.60 -5.09
C GLY A 40 -16.07 -1.10 -5.85
N LEU A 41 -16.07 0.20 -6.15
CA LEU A 41 -17.13 0.87 -6.90
C LEU A 41 -16.61 1.34 -8.26
N GLU A 42 -17.38 1.10 -9.31
CA GLU A 42 -17.16 1.66 -10.63
C GLU A 42 -18.49 2.20 -11.17
N LYS A 43 -18.51 3.43 -11.69
CA LYS A 43 -19.73 4.08 -12.22
C LYS A 43 -20.91 4.00 -11.23
N CYS A 44 -20.63 4.21 -9.95
CA CYS A 44 -21.59 4.13 -8.84
C CYS A 44 -22.23 2.74 -8.64
N GLN A 45 -21.62 1.67 -9.16
CA GLN A 45 -22.05 0.28 -8.96
C GLN A 45 -20.97 -0.53 -8.26
N MET A 46 -21.40 -1.47 -7.42
CA MET A 46 -20.51 -2.42 -6.76
C MET A 46 -20.00 -3.43 -7.79
N VAL A 47 -18.70 -3.40 -8.06
CA VAL A 47 -18.04 -4.32 -8.99
C VAL A 47 -17.30 -5.45 -8.28
N VAL A 48 -16.93 -5.25 -7.02
CA VAL A 48 -16.21 -6.26 -6.23
C VAL A 48 -16.52 -6.11 -4.73
N SER A 49 -16.63 -7.23 -4.02
CA SER A 49 -16.76 -7.30 -2.57
C SER A 49 -16.10 -8.56 -2.01
N GLY A 50 -15.36 -8.42 -0.90
CA GLY A 50 -14.72 -9.54 -0.21
C GLY A 50 -13.54 -9.11 0.65
N THR A 51 -12.83 -10.07 1.22
CA THR A 51 -11.59 -9.83 1.98
C THR A 51 -10.41 -9.53 1.03
N HIS A 52 -9.34 -8.89 1.52
CA HIS A 52 -8.13 -8.67 0.73
C HIS A 52 -7.61 -9.96 0.07
N ASN A 53 -7.60 -11.08 0.81
CA ASN A 53 -7.11 -12.36 0.31
C ASN A 53 -8.03 -12.93 -0.80
N GLU A 54 -9.34 -12.86 -0.61
CA GLU A 54 -10.31 -13.33 -1.61
C GLU A 54 -10.21 -12.53 -2.91
N LEU A 55 -10.04 -11.21 -2.80
CA LEU A 55 -10.00 -10.33 -3.96
C LEU A 55 -8.65 -10.36 -4.69
N THR A 56 -7.58 -10.72 -4.00
CA THR A 56 -6.26 -10.91 -4.62
C THR A 56 -6.15 -12.26 -5.34
N ASN A 57 -6.87 -13.28 -4.88
CA ASN A 57 -6.90 -14.60 -5.53
C ASN A 57 -7.85 -14.66 -6.74
N LYS A 58 -8.69 -13.65 -6.94
CA LYS A 58 -9.57 -13.53 -8.11
C LYS A 58 -8.88 -12.68 -9.17
N THR A 59 -8.88 -13.15 -10.42
CA THR A 59 -8.56 -12.30 -11.57
C THR A 59 -9.70 -11.29 -11.77
N GLY A 60 -9.45 -10.01 -11.51
CA GLY A 60 -10.45 -8.95 -11.65
C GLY A 60 -9.89 -7.58 -11.24
N LEU A 61 -10.76 -6.56 -11.24
CA LEU A 61 -10.37 -5.16 -11.04
C LEU A 61 -9.49 -4.91 -9.79
N TYR A 62 -9.84 -5.53 -8.66
CA TYR A 62 -9.06 -5.37 -7.43
C TYR A 62 -7.64 -5.94 -7.57
N TYR A 63 -7.49 -7.11 -8.19
CA TYR A 63 -6.19 -7.74 -8.46
C TYR A 63 -5.33 -6.88 -9.38
N GLU A 64 -5.90 -6.31 -10.45
CA GLU A 64 -5.18 -5.42 -11.36
C GLU A 64 -4.68 -4.16 -10.64
N LEU A 65 -5.54 -3.54 -9.81
CA LEU A 65 -5.16 -2.37 -9.00
C LEU A 65 -4.05 -2.70 -7.99
N VAL A 66 -4.13 -3.86 -7.32
CA VAL A 66 -3.09 -4.31 -6.39
C VAL A 66 -1.78 -4.55 -7.11
N THR A 67 -1.82 -5.22 -8.27
CA THR A 67 -0.64 -5.59 -9.05
C THR A 67 0.08 -4.35 -9.56
N ALA A 68 -0.66 -3.40 -10.17
CA ALA A 68 -0.10 -2.14 -10.65
C ALA A 68 0.53 -1.30 -9.52
N GLN A 69 -0.01 -1.39 -8.30
CA GLN A 69 0.57 -0.70 -7.14
C GLN A 69 1.83 -1.37 -6.62
N ILE A 70 1.89 -2.71 -6.60
CA ILE A 70 3.09 -3.47 -6.24
C ILE A 70 4.21 -3.22 -7.26
N GLU A 71 3.89 -3.17 -8.55
CA GLU A 71 4.85 -2.88 -9.62
C GLU A 71 5.46 -1.47 -9.44
N LYS A 72 4.63 -0.45 -9.21
CA LYS A 72 5.12 0.90 -8.89
C LYS A 72 5.99 0.94 -7.63
N GLU A 73 5.63 0.20 -6.59
CA GLU A 73 6.41 0.14 -5.35
C GLU A 73 7.75 -0.58 -5.56
N LYS A 74 7.82 -1.57 -6.47
CA LYS A 74 9.08 -2.23 -6.85
C LYS A 74 9.98 -1.30 -7.64
N GLU A 75 9.46 -0.65 -8.68
CA GLU A 75 10.24 0.30 -9.49
C GLU A 75 10.87 1.40 -8.63
N GLN A 76 10.12 1.95 -7.67
CA GLN A 76 10.60 2.97 -6.75
C GLN A 76 11.64 2.47 -5.73
N ASN A 77 11.62 1.18 -5.40
CA ASN A 77 12.62 0.59 -4.50
C ASN A 77 13.87 0.20 -5.27
N ASP A 78 13.72 -0.32 -6.50
CA ASP A 78 14.85 -0.67 -7.38
C ASP A 78 15.67 0.56 -7.77
N GLU A 79 15.03 1.72 -8.01
CA GLU A 79 15.72 3.00 -8.24
C GLU A 79 16.50 3.47 -7.00
N LYS A 80 15.92 3.36 -5.80
CA LYS A 80 16.59 3.75 -4.55
C LYS A 80 17.77 2.84 -4.21
N ASP A 81 17.63 1.54 -4.44
CA ASP A 81 18.71 0.57 -4.23
C ASP A 81 19.87 0.81 -5.20
N LEU A 82 19.58 1.31 -6.41
CA LEU A 82 20.60 1.69 -7.39
C LEU A 82 21.33 2.98 -6.95
N GLU A 83 20.59 4.01 -6.54
CA GLU A 83 21.15 5.27 -6.00
C GLU A 83 22.02 5.03 -4.76
N GLU A 84 21.59 4.18 -3.83
CA GLU A 84 22.33 3.89 -2.60
C GLU A 84 23.63 3.09 -2.88
N LYS A 85 23.61 2.22 -3.91
CA LYS A 85 24.81 1.52 -4.39
C LYS A 85 25.78 2.43 -5.14
N GLU A 86 25.30 3.43 -5.89
CA GLU A 86 26.15 4.42 -6.55
C GLU A 86 26.80 5.38 -5.53
N LEU A 87 26.05 5.78 -4.50
CA LEU A 87 26.56 6.61 -3.41
C LEU A 87 27.64 5.89 -2.58
N ALA A 88 27.45 4.59 -2.30
CA ALA A 88 28.42 3.78 -1.55
C ALA A 88 29.75 3.57 -2.31
N LYS A 89 29.74 3.57 -3.65
CA LYS A 89 30.96 3.46 -4.47
C LYS A 89 31.80 4.73 -4.47
N GLN A 90 31.19 5.91 -4.33
CA GLN A 90 31.93 7.19 -4.32
C GLN A 90 32.68 7.44 -3.00
N THR A 91 32.25 6.83 -1.90
CA THR A 91 32.92 6.97 -0.59
C THR A 91 34.17 6.10 -0.41
N THR A 92 34.36 5.03 -1.20
CA THR A 92 35.50 4.11 -1.05
C THR A 92 36.78 4.56 -1.76
N ASP A 93 36.72 5.57 -2.63
CA ASP A 93 37.89 6.05 -3.41
C ASP A 93 38.61 7.24 -2.78
N ASN A 94 38.19 7.71 -1.59
CA ASN A 94 38.73 8.92 -0.96
C ASN A 94 39.61 8.69 0.29
N ASP A 95 39.93 7.42 0.61
CA ASP A 95 40.77 7.03 1.77
C ASP A 95 42.02 6.22 1.34
N THR A 96 42.73 6.64 0.29
CA THR A 96 44.12 6.21 0.01
C THR A 96 45.00 7.40 -0.32
#